data_AF-A0A7S1FUI5-F1
#
_entry.id   AF-A0A7S1FUI5-F1
#
_cell.length_a   1.000
_cell.length_b   1.000
_cell.length_c   1.000
_cell.angle_alpha   90.00
_cell.angle_beta   90.00
_cell.angle_gamma   90.00
#
_symmetry.space_group_name_H-M   'P 1'
#
loop_
_entity.id
_entity.type
_entity.pdbx_description
1 polymer ?
#
loop_
_entity_poly.entity_id
_entity_poly.type
_entity_poly.pdbx_seq_one_letter_code
_entity_poly.pdbx_strand_id
1 'polypeptide(L)'
;MVVLSAAITTKAGKPLLSRQFVEMSRMRIEGLLAAFPKLIAAPASATQGGRQHTFVETDSVRYVYQPVEALYLVLITTRGSNIVQDLETLRLLSKVVPDVAVPNMVGGGLQEQHVNDAAFELLFALDEVLCAGGHKEEATLSTIRTSLAMESHEEKMYLMMKESKEKSAKEEMQKQAKAIQDRQMQQMKNNFMNNGFNGFSQDGSQGGPDSMMGFGSAPGGGMGMGQNFNPSGSDYGQIQMNNPYMTQPEPELEPAPSIKKKGMTLGNSGAKNKNSFLNAMVKEDNLAPLSNARKAPAAAAVAAASSSSPATPVSILIEEKISVALNREGAVESSEIKGTLSLVANDASGADVHVAVNRDALLGMGAGWTFSTHPKVNKPSYEKSGVLRLKASGPGKGFPVGRPVGILRWGYNGVNGAPLTINCWPEEEGDGNINVNIEYELTRDMTLTDVDIMIPLGTADPPSIISIDGNYKHDARGGALLWHFDTIGASNASGSLEFSIPGNNTEAFFPFAVSFGCRDVLCPVDISAVTSGASGVSVGYAVNRVCIPESYQCA
;
A
#
# COMPACT_ATOMS: atom_id res chain seq x y z
N MET A 1 -2.81 -29.50 -2.28
CA MET A 1 -3.72 -28.39 -1.96
C MET A 1 -3.08 -27.12 -2.47
N VAL A 2 -3.55 -26.60 -3.59
CA VAL A 2 -2.88 -25.47 -4.25
C VAL A 2 -3.86 -24.62 -5.05
N VAL A 3 -3.58 -23.32 -5.09
CA VAL A 3 -4.18 -22.37 -6.02
C VAL A 3 -3.56 -22.61 -7.40
N LEU A 4 -4.37 -23.01 -8.38
CA LEU A 4 -3.90 -23.28 -9.74
C LEU A 4 -3.58 -21.97 -10.48
N SER A 5 -4.46 -20.98 -10.34
CA SER A 5 -4.33 -19.69 -11.00
C SER A 5 -5.06 -18.59 -10.23
N ALA A 6 -4.52 -17.38 -10.27
CA ALA A 6 -5.22 -16.15 -9.90
C ALA A 6 -5.51 -15.34 -11.16
N ALA A 7 -6.71 -14.78 -11.28
CA ALA A 7 -7.13 -14.01 -12.44
C ALA A 7 -7.96 -12.78 -12.03
N ILE A 8 -7.78 -11.70 -12.78
CA ILE A 8 -8.61 -10.50 -12.73
C ILE A 8 -9.42 -10.49 -14.02
N THR A 9 -10.74 -10.46 -13.89
CA THR A 9 -11.67 -10.52 -15.01
C THR A 9 -12.69 -9.39 -14.90
N THR A 10 -13.27 -8.98 -16.02
CA THR A 10 -14.42 -8.07 -16.01
C THR A 10 -15.67 -8.81 -15.54
N LYS A 11 -16.74 -8.09 -15.18
CA LYS A 11 -18.04 -8.74 -14.84
C LYS A 11 -18.63 -9.55 -16.00
N ALA A 12 -18.26 -9.24 -17.24
CA ALA A 12 -18.62 -10.01 -18.43
C ALA A 12 -17.75 -11.27 -18.64
N GLY A 13 -16.75 -11.52 -17.78
CA GLY A 13 -15.85 -12.66 -17.86
C GLY A 13 -14.66 -12.53 -18.78
N LYS A 14 -14.39 -11.33 -19.30
CA LYS A 14 -13.21 -11.09 -20.10
C LYS A 14 -11.99 -11.11 -19.17
N PRO A 15 -11.01 -11.99 -19.36
CA PRO A 15 -9.79 -11.97 -18.56
C PRO A 15 -8.94 -10.75 -18.91
N LEU A 16 -8.57 -9.97 -17.91
CA LEU A 16 -7.64 -8.84 -18.02
C LEU A 16 -6.23 -9.28 -17.71
N LEU A 17 -6.07 -10.02 -16.61
CA LEU A 17 -4.81 -10.58 -16.15
C LEU A 17 -5.06 -11.99 -15.61
N SER A 18 -4.17 -12.94 -15.88
CA SER A 18 -4.22 -14.25 -15.24
C SER A 18 -2.81 -14.79 -15.03
N ARG A 19 -2.48 -15.09 -13.77
CA ARG A 19 -1.24 -15.73 -13.36
C ARG A 19 -1.49 -17.19 -13.02
N GLN A 20 -0.74 -18.09 -13.64
CA GLN A 20 -0.80 -19.52 -13.36
C GLN A 20 0.39 -19.91 -12.47
N PHE A 21 0.10 -20.62 -11.37
CA PHE A 21 1.10 -21.11 -10.41
C PHE A 21 1.38 -22.61 -10.57
N VAL A 22 0.50 -23.30 -11.30
CA VAL A 22 0.64 -24.70 -11.69
C VAL A 22 0.57 -24.77 -13.22
N GLU A 23 1.39 -25.63 -13.82
CA GLU A 23 1.43 -25.78 -15.27
C GLU A 23 0.05 -26.16 -15.82
N MET A 24 -0.45 -25.34 -16.75
CA MET A 24 -1.70 -25.57 -17.44
C MET A 24 -1.63 -25.02 -18.87
N SER A 25 -2.27 -25.72 -19.80
CA SER A 25 -2.36 -25.26 -21.18
C SER A 25 -3.21 -23.98 -21.27
N ARG A 26 -2.86 -23.11 -22.21
CA ARG A 26 -3.60 -21.88 -22.50
C ARG A 26 -5.09 -22.14 -22.76
N MET A 27 -5.39 -23.19 -23.53
CA MET A 27 -6.78 -23.58 -23.83
C MET A 27 -7.57 -23.93 -22.57
N ARG A 28 -6.92 -24.56 -21.58
CA ARG A 28 -7.57 -24.94 -20.33
C ARG A 28 -7.92 -23.71 -19.50
N ILE A 29 -6.98 -22.78 -19.31
CA ILE A 29 -7.25 -21.57 -18.51
C ILE A 29 -8.28 -20.65 -19.16
N GLU A 30 -8.20 -20.45 -20.48
CA GLU A 30 -9.20 -19.67 -21.23
C GLU A 30 -10.58 -20.31 -21.13
N GLY A 31 -10.67 -21.65 -21.23
CA GLY A 31 -11.93 -22.38 -21.06
C GLY A 31 -12.54 -22.24 -19.65
N LEU A 32 -11.70 -22.31 -18.61
CA LEU A 32 -12.14 -22.14 -17.22
C LEU A 32 -12.64 -20.71 -16.96
N LEU A 33 -11.89 -19.69 -17.41
CA LEU A 33 -12.26 -18.28 -17.24
C LEU A 33 -13.49 -17.90 -18.07
N ALA A 34 -13.65 -18.47 -19.27
CA ALA A 34 -14.85 -18.24 -20.10
C ALA A 34 -16.12 -18.90 -19.53
N ALA A 35 -15.98 -20.00 -18.78
CA ALA A 35 -17.09 -20.66 -18.10
C ALA A 35 -17.53 -19.94 -16.82
N PHE A 36 -16.59 -19.29 -16.12
CA PHE A 36 -16.80 -18.65 -14.82
C PHE A 36 -18.05 -17.72 -14.74
N PRO A 37 -18.29 -16.77 -15.67
CA PRO A 37 -19.46 -15.89 -15.61
C PRO A 37 -20.78 -16.64 -15.65
N LYS A 38 -20.83 -17.73 -16.43
CA LYS A 38 -22.03 -18.57 -16.54
C LYS A 38 -22.28 -19.34 -15.26
N LEU A 39 -21.23 -19.70 -14.54
CA LEU A 39 -21.33 -20.44 -13.28
C LEU A 39 -21.81 -19.56 -12.13
N ILE A 40 -21.39 -18.28 -12.09
CA ILE A 40 -21.87 -17.31 -11.10
C ILE A 40 -23.26 -16.75 -11.44
N ALA A 41 -23.65 -16.78 -12.73
CA ALA A 41 -24.98 -16.37 -13.20
C ALA A 41 -26.00 -17.52 -13.27
N ALA A 42 -25.57 -18.77 -13.13
CA ALA A 42 -26.47 -19.92 -13.15
C ALA A 42 -27.30 -19.98 -11.85
N PRO A 43 -28.62 -20.22 -11.92
CA PRO A 43 -29.49 -20.33 -10.76
C PRO A 43 -29.31 -21.71 -10.10
N ALA A 44 -28.15 -21.95 -9.50
CA ALA A 44 -27.91 -23.13 -8.70
C ALA A 44 -28.41 -22.87 -7.27
N SER A 45 -29.66 -23.30 -7.04
CA SER A 45 -30.45 -23.27 -5.80
C SER A 45 -31.41 -22.10 -5.64
N ALA A 46 -32.55 -22.20 -6.33
CA ALA A 46 -33.81 -21.50 -6.01
C ALA A 46 -34.44 -21.96 -4.66
N THR A 47 -33.61 -22.32 -3.67
CA THR A 47 -34.04 -22.64 -2.29
C THR A 47 -33.14 -21.97 -1.25
N GLN A 48 -32.17 -21.14 -1.66
CA GLN A 48 -31.43 -20.27 -0.76
C GLN A 48 -31.34 -18.88 -1.39
N GLY A 49 -32.16 -17.95 -0.88
CA GLY A 49 -32.15 -16.56 -1.32
C GLY A 49 -30.76 -15.94 -1.23
N GLY A 50 -30.39 -15.16 -2.25
CA GLY A 50 -29.46 -14.03 -2.17
C GLY A 50 -28.05 -14.23 -1.59
N ARG A 51 -27.62 -15.45 -1.26
CA ARG A 51 -26.27 -15.65 -0.73
C ARG A 51 -25.28 -15.51 -1.88
N GLN A 52 -24.56 -14.39 -1.91
CA GLN A 52 -23.34 -14.25 -2.70
C GLN A 52 -22.37 -15.36 -2.25
N HIS A 53 -22.36 -16.48 -2.96
CA HIS A 53 -21.38 -17.54 -2.70
C HIS A 53 -20.01 -17.02 -3.10
N THR A 54 -19.10 -16.85 -2.15
CA THR A 54 -17.70 -16.44 -2.39
C THR A 54 -16.87 -17.53 -3.07
N PHE A 55 -17.50 -18.65 -3.44
CA PHE A 55 -16.91 -19.70 -4.26
C PHE A 55 -17.98 -20.48 -5.03
N VAL A 56 -17.60 -21.06 -6.18
CA VAL A 56 -18.42 -22.00 -6.95
C VAL A 56 -17.59 -23.26 -7.20
N GLU A 57 -18.17 -24.43 -6.94
CA GLU A 57 -17.54 -25.71 -7.24
C GLU A 57 -18.06 -26.28 -8.55
N THR A 58 -17.12 -26.81 -9.34
CA THR A 58 -17.40 -27.70 -10.47
C THR A 58 -16.78 -29.06 -10.20
N ASP A 59 -17.00 -30.04 -11.08
CA ASP A 59 -16.45 -31.39 -10.91
C ASP A 59 -14.91 -31.40 -10.82
N SER A 60 -14.25 -30.47 -11.54
CA SER A 60 -12.79 -30.45 -11.70
C SER A 60 -12.07 -29.39 -10.87
N VAL A 61 -12.68 -28.22 -10.66
CA VAL A 61 -12.04 -27.08 -9.96
C VAL A 61 -13.05 -26.33 -9.10
N ARG A 62 -12.54 -25.63 -8.09
CA ARG A 62 -13.28 -24.65 -7.30
C ARG A 62 -12.85 -23.25 -7.73
N TYR A 63 -13.79 -22.37 -8.00
CA TYR A 63 -13.55 -20.94 -8.17
C TYR A 63 -13.81 -20.26 -6.84
N VAL A 64 -12.85 -19.52 -6.30
CA VAL A 64 -13.03 -18.67 -5.12
C VAL A 64 -12.90 -17.24 -5.62
N TYR A 65 -13.91 -16.40 -5.41
CA TYR A 65 -13.94 -15.10 -6.07
C TYR A 65 -14.56 -14.02 -5.19
N GLN A 66 -14.14 -12.78 -5.45
CA GLN A 66 -14.62 -11.60 -4.76
C GLN A 66 -14.75 -10.46 -5.78
N PRO A 67 -15.86 -9.71 -5.77
CA PRO A 67 -15.95 -8.47 -6.55
C PRO A 67 -14.97 -7.44 -5.98
N VAL A 68 -14.17 -6.84 -6.85
CA VAL A 68 -13.31 -5.68 -6.56
C VAL A 68 -13.77 -4.57 -7.48
N GLU A 69 -14.67 -3.75 -6.95
CA GLU A 69 -15.37 -2.68 -7.69
C GLU A 69 -16.09 -3.16 -8.97
N ALA A 70 -15.61 -2.74 -10.15
CA ALA A 70 -16.15 -3.12 -11.45
C ALA A 70 -15.57 -4.44 -12.01
N LEU A 71 -14.66 -5.08 -11.28
CA LEU A 71 -13.95 -6.29 -11.70
C LEU A 71 -14.23 -7.46 -10.75
N TYR A 72 -13.89 -8.67 -11.20
CA TYR A 72 -13.82 -9.87 -10.37
C TYR A 72 -12.38 -10.31 -10.21
N LEU A 73 -11.98 -10.51 -8.96
CA LEU A 73 -10.78 -11.25 -8.61
C LEU A 73 -11.16 -12.71 -8.36
N VAL A 74 -10.51 -13.64 -9.06
CA VAL A 74 -10.87 -15.06 -9.10
C VAL A 74 -9.62 -15.90 -8.84
N LEU A 75 -9.69 -16.78 -7.85
CA LEU A 75 -8.76 -17.88 -7.64
C LEU A 75 -9.39 -19.18 -8.17
N ILE A 76 -8.65 -19.91 -8.99
CA ILE A 76 -9.02 -21.26 -9.42
C ILE A 76 -8.20 -22.22 -8.57
N THR A 77 -8.86 -23.03 -7.75
CA THR A 77 -8.21 -23.97 -6.84
C THR A 77 -8.70 -25.40 -7.08
N THR A 78 -7.97 -26.38 -6.56
CA THR A 78 -8.45 -27.77 -6.56
C THR A 78 -9.52 -27.97 -5.48
N ARG A 79 -10.47 -28.88 -5.68
CA ARG A 79 -11.53 -29.17 -4.67
C ARG A 79 -10.97 -29.58 -3.31
N GLY A 80 -9.83 -30.24 -3.34
CA GLY A 80 -9.10 -30.64 -2.15
C GLY A 80 -8.39 -29.51 -1.43
N SER A 81 -8.33 -28.28 -1.98
CA SER A 81 -7.67 -27.11 -1.36
C SER A 81 -8.38 -26.60 -0.11
N ASN A 82 -7.61 -26.03 0.82
CA ASN A 82 -8.13 -25.45 2.05
C ASN A 82 -8.81 -24.12 1.71
N ILE A 83 -10.13 -24.16 1.61
CA ILE A 83 -10.94 -23.00 1.23
C ILE A 83 -10.75 -21.80 2.16
N VAL A 84 -10.48 -22.03 3.46
CA VAL A 84 -10.29 -20.94 4.42
C VAL A 84 -9.00 -20.19 4.11
N GLN A 85 -7.94 -20.92 3.77
CA GLN A 85 -6.66 -20.35 3.34
C GLN A 85 -6.79 -19.65 1.98
N ASP A 86 -7.51 -20.26 1.03
CA ASP A 86 -7.77 -19.68 -0.30
C ASP A 86 -8.55 -18.35 -0.18
N LEU A 87 -9.56 -18.29 0.70
CA LEU A 87 -10.32 -17.06 1.00
C LEU A 87 -9.44 -15.98 1.66
N GLU A 88 -8.52 -16.37 2.53
CA GLU A 88 -7.58 -15.44 3.14
C GLU A 88 -6.60 -14.86 2.11
N THR A 89 -6.08 -15.71 1.22
CA THR A 89 -5.26 -15.28 0.07
C THR A 89 -6.03 -14.31 -0.82
N LEU A 90 -7.28 -14.63 -1.15
CA LEU A 90 -8.14 -13.76 -1.95
C LEU A 90 -8.38 -12.40 -1.29
N ARG A 91 -8.58 -12.36 0.03
CA ARG A 91 -8.73 -11.12 0.81
C ARG A 91 -7.46 -10.27 0.87
N LEU A 92 -6.28 -10.90 0.84
CA LEU A 92 -5.02 -10.17 0.73
C LEU A 92 -4.88 -9.58 -0.67
N LEU A 93 -5.12 -10.39 -1.71
CA LEU A 93 -5.04 -9.96 -3.10
C LEU A 93 -6.04 -8.87 -3.45
N SER A 94 -7.24 -8.86 -2.88
CA SER A 94 -8.22 -7.78 -3.10
C SER A 94 -7.77 -6.43 -2.55
N LYS A 95 -6.77 -6.40 -1.67
CA LYS A 95 -6.10 -5.17 -1.20
C LYS A 95 -4.85 -4.85 -2.01
N VAL A 96 -4.07 -5.86 -2.36
CA VAL A 96 -2.84 -5.72 -3.16
C VAL A 96 -3.14 -5.19 -4.56
N VAL A 97 -4.19 -5.69 -5.22
CA VAL A 97 -4.50 -5.32 -6.60
C VAL A 97 -4.80 -3.81 -6.74
N PRO A 98 -5.70 -3.20 -5.95
CA PRO A 98 -5.87 -1.74 -5.99
C PRO A 98 -4.62 -0.96 -5.58
N ASP A 99 -3.87 -1.45 -4.60
CA ASP A 99 -2.66 -0.80 -4.09
C ASP A 99 -1.56 -0.68 -5.15
N VAL A 100 -1.37 -1.74 -5.94
CA VAL A 100 -0.35 -1.80 -6.99
C VAL A 100 -0.84 -1.16 -8.28
N ALA A 101 -2.11 -1.35 -8.64
CA ALA A 101 -2.67 -0.79 -9.87
C ALA A 101 -2.88 0.72 -9.79
N VAL A 102 -3.14 1.27 -8.60
CA VAL A 102 -3.40 2.70 -8.38
C VAL A 102 -2.68 3.20 -7.11
N PRO A 103 -1.34 3.34 -7.12
CA PRO A 103 -0.55 3.60 -5.91
C PRO A 103 -0.79 4.97 -5.26
N ASN A 104 -1.49 5.89 -5.93
CA ASN A 104 -1.84 7.22 -5.42
C ASN A 104 -3.34 7.52 -5.62
N MET A 105 -4.23 6.68 -5.07
CA MET A 105 -5.68 6.88 -5.17
C MET A 105 -6.10 8.27 -4.66
N VAL A 106 -6.33 9.20 -5.60
CA VAL A 106 -7.10 10.42 -5.38
C VAL A 106 -8.42 10.25 -6.14
N GLY A 107 -9.37 9.55 -5.52
CA GLY A 107 -10.79 9.59 -5.90
C GLY A 107 -11.22 8.84 -7.17
N GLY A 108 -10.47 7.87 -7.66
CA GLY A 108 -10.86 7.03 -8.81
C GLY A 108 -10.84 5.54 -8.47
N GLY A 109 -11.89 4.82 -8.86
CA GLY A 109 -11.96 3.36 -8.69
C GLY A 109 -11.02 2.57 -9.61
N LEU A 110 -10.76 1.30 -9.27
CA LEU A 110 -10.09 0.30 -10.10
C LEU A 110 -10.89 0.03 -11.40
N GLN A 111 -10.34 0.48 -12.52
CA GLN A 111 -10.88 0.27 -13.87
C GLN A 111 -10.01 -0.70 -14.68
N GLU A 112 -10.53 -1.17 -15.82
CA GLU A 112 -9.81 -2.11 -16.71
C GLU A 112 -8.47 -1.56 -17.19
N GLN A 113 -8.37 -0.25 -17.43
CA GLN A 113 -7.13 0.40 -17.90
C GLN A 113 -6.01 0.29 -16.87
N HIS A 114 -6.31 0.55 -15.59
CA HIS A 114 -5.32 0.48 -14.50
C HIS A 114 -4.69 -0.92 -14.36
N VAL A 115 -5.49 -1.97 -14.57
CA VAL A 115 -4.97 -3.36 -14.53
C VAL A 115 -4.04 -3.65 -15.70
N ASN A 116 -4.34 -3.12 -16.89
CA ASN A 116 -3.48 -3.32 -18.06
C ASN A 116 -2.18 -2.52 -17.94
N ASP A 117 -2.25 -1.28 -17.44
CA ASP A 117 -1.07 -0.42 -17.26
C ASP A 117 -0.11 -0.97 -16.20
N ALA A 118 -0.65 -1.57 -15.14
CA ALA A 118 0.13 -2.17 -14.05
C ALA A 118 0.29 -3.70 -14.16
N ALA A 119 0.09 -4.29 -15.35
CA ALA A 119 0.03 -5.75 -15.50
C ALA A 119 1.28 -6.49 -14.98
N PHE A 120 2.49 -5.97 -15.25
CA PHE A 120 3.73 -6.59 -14.80
C PHE A 120 3.93 -6.47 -13.28
N GLU A 121 3.67 -5.30 -12.71
CA GLU A 121 3.74 -5.09 -11.26
C GLU A 121 2.73 -5.98 -10.52
N LEU A 122 1.53 -6.14 -11.09
CA LEU A 122 0.54 -7.06 -10.56
C LEU A 122 0.97 -8.52 -10.65
N LEU A 123 1.67 -8.95 -11.72
CA LEU A 123 2.23 -10.30 -11.80
C LEU A 123 3.27 -10.54 -10.70
N PHE A 124 4.18 -9.59 -10.48
CA PHE A 124 5.17 -9.69 -9.42
C PHE A 124 4.50 -9.69 -8.04
N ALA A 125 3.51 -8.84 -7.83
CA ALA A 125 2.77 -8.79 -6.57
C ALA A 125 1.99 -10.09 -6.30
N LEU A 126 1.46 -10.73 -7.35
CA LEU A 126 0.83 -12.05 -7.26
C LEU A 126 1.83 -13.14 -6.89
N ASP A 127 3.05 -13.08 -7.42
CA ASP A 127 4.12 -14.04 -7.11
C ASP A 127 4.66 -13.88 -5.68
N GLU A 128 4.61 -12.68 -5.09
CA GLU A 128 4.94 -12.46 -3.67
C GLU A 128 3.90 -13.02 -2.70
N VAL A 129 2.64 -13.20 -3.17
CA VAL A 129 1.55 -13.73 -2.34
C VAL A 129 1.39 -15.24 -2.53
N LEU A 130 1.68 -15.74 -3.72
CA LEU A 130 1.56 -17.15 -4.09
C LEU A 130 2.84 -17.64 -4.74
N CYS A 131 3.49 -18.61 -4.09
CA CYS A 131 4.71 -19.23 -4.60
C CYS A 131 4.42 -20.20 -5.76
N ALA A 132 5.47 -20.56 -6.49
CA ALA A 132 5.42 -21.61 -7.50
C ALA A 132 4.81 -22.91 -6.89
N GLY A 133 3.86 -23.50 -7.61
CA GLY A 133 3.07 -24.60 -7.10
C GLY A 133 1.77 -24.16 -6.43
N GLY A 134 1.50 -22.87 -6.18
CA GLY A 134 0.21 -22.37 -5.73
C GLY A 134 0.00 -22.39 -4.21
N HIS A 135 1.09 -22.28 -3.46
CA HIS A 135 1.10 -22.19 -2.00
C HIS A 135 1.11 -20.73 -1.56
N LYS A 136 0.28 -20.41 -0.54
CA LYS A 136 0.24 -19.08 0.07
C LYS A 136 1.53 -18.81 0.84
N GLU A 137 2.14 -17.66 0.60
CA GLU A 137 3.24 -17.12 1.40
C GLU A 137 2.72 -16.19 2.50
N GLU A 138 3.45 -16.10 3.62
CA GLU A 138 3.12 -15.15 4.70
C GLU A 138 3.61 -13.74 4.35
N ALA A 139 2.91 -13.09 3.43
CA ALA A 139 3.22 -11.74 2.98
C ALA A 139 2.27 -10.69 3.57
N THR A 140 2.82 -9.53 3.94
CA THR A 140 2.04 -8.33 4.32
C THR A 140 2.12 -7.29 3.21
N LEU A 141 1.13 -6.39 3.11
CA LEU A 141 1.14 -5.30 2.12
C LEU A 141 2.46 -4.50 2.14
N SER A 142 3.01 -4.23 3.33
CA SER A 142 4.31 -3.53 3.46
C SER A 142 5.49 -4.35 2.94
N THR A 143 5.48 -5.67 3.18
CA THR A 143 6.53 -6.57 2.67
C THR A 143 6.47 -6.61 1.15
N ILE A 144 5.27 -6.78 0.58
CA ILE A 144 5.05 -6.83 -0.87
C ILE A 144 5.55 -5.55 -1.54
N ARG A 145 5.23 -4.37 -1.00
CA ARG A 145 5.76 -3.09 -1.52
C ARG A 145 7.29 -3.02 -1.49
N THR A 146 7.91 -3.55 -0.44
CA THR A 146 9.37 -3.56 -0.31
C THR A 146 10.01 -4.53 -1.30
N SER A 147 9.42 -5.73 -1.48
CA SER A 147 9.86 -6.70 -2.50
C SER A 147 9.71 -6.15 -3.91
N LEU A 148 8.59 -5.48 -4.21
CA LEU A 148 8.32 -4.87 -5.52
C LEU A 148 9.31 -3.74 -5.86
N ALA A 149 9.87 -3.05 -4.86
CA ALA A 149 10.91 -2.05 -5.10
C ALA A 149 12.22 -2.66 -5.64
N MET A 150 12.39 -3.99 -5.54
CA MET A 150 13.56 -4.75 -5.98
C MET A 150 14.90 -4.17 -5.50
N GLU A 151 14.90 -3.46 -4.37
CA GLU A 151 16.10 -2.83 -3.83
C GLU A 151 16.95 -3.85 -3.06
N SER A 152 18.08 -4.26 -3.64
CA SER A 152 19.06 -5.10 -2.95
C SER A 152 20.03 -4.27 -2.12
N HIS A 153 20.02 -4.48 -0.80
CA HIS A 153 20.97 -3.86 0.11
C HIS A 153 22.42 -4.30 -0.18
N GLU A 154 22.61 -5.55 -0.60
CA GLU A 154 23.93 -6.08 -0.95
C GLU A 154 24.51 -5.42 -2.20
N GLU A 155 23.67 -5.22 -3.22
CA GLU A 155 24.08 -4.50 -4.44
C GLU A 155 24.49 -3.06 -4.12
N LYS A 156 23.72 -2.38 -3.28
CA LYS A 156 24.03 -1.00 -2.84
C LYS A 156 25.37 -0.93 -2.09
N MET A 157 25.65 -1.89 -1.22
CA MET A 157 26.93 -1.98 -0.50
C MET A 157 28.09 -2.30 -1.46
N TYR A 158 27.88 -3.19 -2.43
CA TYR A 158 28.87 -3.50 -3.45
C TYR A 158 29.21 -2.29 -4.32
N LEU A 159 28.20 -1.57 -4.80
CA LEU A 159 28.38 -0.34 -5.59
C LEU A 159 29.15 0.72 -4.80
N MET A 160 28.81 0.91 -3.51
CA MET A 160 29.52 1.84 -2.64
C MET A 160 31.00 1.44 -2.43
N MET A 161 31.28 0.16 -2.21
CA MET A 161 32.66 -0.34 -2.10
C MET A 161 33.43 -0.17 -3.40
N LYS A 162 32.80 -0.42 -4.55
CA LYS A 162 33.42 -0.24 -5.86
C LYS A 162 33.75 1.24 -6.11
N GLU A 163 32.81 2.14 -5.86
CA GLU A 163 33.03 3.58 -6.00
C GLU A 163 34.14 4.08 -5.06
N SER A 164 34.17 3.59 -3.81
CA SER A 164 35.24 3.90 -2.86
C SER A 164 36.62 3.44 -3.35
N LYS A 165 36.72 2.22 -3.90
CA LYS A 165 37.96 1.69 -4.48
C LYS A 165 38.42 2.45 -5.73
N GLU A 166 37.48 2.82 -6.61
CA GLU A 166 37.80 3.62 -7.79
C GLU A 166 38.29 5.02 -7.40
N LYS A 167 37.65 5.63 -6.39
CA LYS A 167 38.05 6.94 -5.87
C LYS A 167 39.44 6.90 -5.23
N SER A 168 39.74 5.90 -4.40
CA SER A 168 41.06 5.76 -3.77
C SER A 168 42.16 5.53 -4.81
N ALA A 169 41.91 4.66 -5.81
CA ALA A 169 42.85 4.44 -6.92
C ALA A 169 43.11 5.71 -7.73
N LYS A 170 42.08 6.53 -7.97
CA LYS A 170 42.20 7.81 -8.69
C LYS A 170 43.00 8.84 -7.88
N GLU A 171 42.80 8.90 -6.57
CA GLU A 171 43.56 9.79 -5.68
C GLU A 171 45.04 9.38 -5.60
N GLU A 172 45.34 8.08 -5.52
CA GLU A 172 46.72 7.57 -5.55
C GLU A 172 47.39 7.85 -6.89
N MET A 173 46.70 7.62 -8.01
CA MET A 173 47.20 7.95 -9.35
C MET A 173 47.53 9.45 -9.47
N GLN A 174 46.66 10.33 -8.97
CA GLN A 174 46.92 11.77 -8.99
C GLN A 174 48.11 12.17 -8.12
N LYS A 175 48.27 11.57 -6.93
CA LYS A 175 49.42 11.81 -6.06
C LYS A 175 50.72 11.37 -6.74
N GLN A 176 50.74 10.18 -7.34
CA GLN A 176 51.91 9.67 -8.07
C GLN A 176 52.22 10.51 -9.32
N ALA A 177 51.20 10.93 -10.09
CA ALA A 177 51.38 11.78 -11.26
C ALA A 177 51.99 13.15 -10.87
N LYS A 178 51.50 13.77 -9.81
CA LYS A 178 52.09 15.01 -9.26
C LYS A 178 53.54 14.80 -8.80
N ALA A 179 53.82 13.71 -8.09
CA ALA A 179 55.17 13.40 -7.63
C ALA A 179 56.16 13.18 -8.80
N ILE A 180 55.72 12.53 -9.87
CA ILE A 180 56.54 12.35 -11.09
C ILE A 180 56.77 13.70 -11.79
N GLN A 181 55.72 14.53 -11.91
CA GLN A 181 55.82 15.86 -12.51
C GLN A 181 56.78 16.76 -11.73
N ASP A 182 56.69 16.78 -10.40
CA ASP A 182 57.58 17.56 -9.53
C ASP A 182 59.02 17.07 -9.65
N ARG A 183 59.24 15.75 -9.72
CA ARG A 183 60.57 15.16 -9.93
C ARG A 183 61.15 15.54 -11.31
N GLN A 184 60.35 15.54 -12.37
CA GLN A 184 60.79 15.98 -13.70
C GLN A 184 61.11 17.47 -13.73
N MET A 185 60.30 18.30 -13.07
CA MET A 185 60.53 19.74 -12.98
C MET A 185 61.81 20.06 -12.18
N GLN A 186 62.06 19.34 -11.09
CA GLN A 186 63.32 19.45 -10.34
C GLN A 186 64.53 19.01 -11.16
N GLN A 187 64.40 17.94 -11.97
CA GLN A 187 65.46 17.51 -12.89
C GLN A 187 65.72 18.54 -14.00
N MET A 188 64.70 19.13 -14.60
CA MET A 188 64.87 20.25 -15.54
C MET A 188 65.56 21.44 -14.86
N LYS A 189 65.16 21.80 -13.65
CA LYS A 189 65.74 22.93 -12.90
C LYS A 189 67.20 22.66 -12.51
N ASN A 190 67.54 21.42 -12.15
CA ASN A 190 68.94 21.01 -11.93
C ASN A 190 69.75 20.99 -13.23
N ASN A 191 69.16 20.60 -14.37
CA ASN A 191 69.85 20.68 -15.66
C ASN A 191 70.06 22.14 -16.11
N PHE A 192 69.15 23.03 -15.73
CA PHE A 192 69.26 24.48 -15.99
C PHE A 192 70.25 25.18 -15.04
N MET A 193 70.40 24.71 -13.80
CA MET A 193 71.39 25.24 -12.84
C MET A 193 72.79 24.63 -12.98
N ASN A 194 72.92 23.37 -13.40
CA ASN A 194 74.21 22.71 -13.64
C ASN A 194 74.80 23.05 -15.02
N ASN A 195 74.06 23.77 -15.86
CA ASN A 195 74.55 24.30 -17.14
C ASN A 195 74.37 25.83 -17.23
N GLY A 196 74.67 26.51 -16.13
CA GLY A 196 74.85 27.96 -16.12
C GLY A 196 76.31 28.33 -16.42
N PHE A 197 76.55 28.83 -17.63
CA PHE A 197 77.53 29.89 -17.91
C PHE A 197 79.04 29.52 -18.00
N ASN A 198 79.46 28.99 -19.17
CA ASN A 198 80.71 29.33 -19.88
C ASN A 198 80.69 28.62 -21.26
N GLY A 199 80.99 29.19 -22.42
CA GLY A 199 81.60 30.46 -22.73
C GLY A 199 81.33 30.93 -24.17
N PHE A 200 81.93 32.08 -24.42
CA PHE A 200 81.79 33.05 -25.50
C PHE A 200 82.13 32.58 -26.93
N SER A 201 81.48 33.25 -27.90
CA SER A 201 81.95 33.73 -29.21
C SER A 201 82.67 32.78 -30.18
N GLN A 202 82.17 32.68 -31.42
CA GLN A 202 82.74 33.37 -32.61
C GLN A 202 82.07 32.90 -33.92
N ASP A 203 81.48 33.88 -34.64
CA ASP A 203 81.30 33.97 -36.11
C ASP A 203 80.38 32.93 -36.82
N GLY A 204 79.33 33.26 -37.57
CA GLY A 204 78.79 34.52 -38.07
C GLY A 204 77.56 34.23 -38.96
N SER A 205 76.80 35.30 -39.25
CA SER A 205 75.73 35.41 -40.25
C SER A 205 74.28 34.99 -39.89
N GLN A 206 73.50 36.05 -39.59
CA GLN A 206 72.32 36.49 -40.36
C GLN A 206 71.00 35.69 -40.25
N GLY A 207 70.04 36.29 -39.53
CA GLY A 207 68.59 36.39 -39.86
C GLY A 207 67.75 35.09 -39.90
N GLY A 208 66.84 34.91 -38.93
CA GLY A 208 65.91 33.76 -38.81
C GLY A 208 64.73 33.76 -39.80
N PRO A 209 63.58 33.12 -39.50
CA PRO A 209 63.24 32.22 -38.39
C PRO A 209 62.58 30.88 -38.86
N ASP A 210 62.05 30.10 -37.90
CA ASP A 210 61.04 29.03 -38.02
C ASP A 210 61.41 27.55 -37.78
N SER A 211 60.79 27.06 -36.69
CA SER A 211 60.04 25.81 -36.54
C SER A 211 60.74 24.44 -36.64
N MET A 212 60.70 23.76 -35.48
CA MET A 212 60.05 22.46 -35.27
C MET A 212 60.65 21.23 -35.99
N MET A 213 61.52 20.51 -35.27
CA MET A 213 61.87 19.10 -35.54
C MET A 213 60.63 18.22 -35.30
N GLY A 214 60.27 17.22 -36.12
CA GLY A 214 61.12 16.29 -36.86
C GLY A 214 61.18 14.97 -36.06
N PHE A 215 60.16 14.12 -36.15
CA PHE A 215 60.13 12.93 -37.02
C PHE A 215 61.23 11.90 -36.67
N GLY A 216 60.90 10.86 -35.90
CA GLY A 216 60.82 9.48 -36.41
C GLY A 216 62.06 8.70 -35.96
N SER A 217 62.17 7.39 -35.90
CA SER A 217 61.32 6.23 -36.18
C SER A 217 61.99 5.02 -35.48
N ALA A 218 61.29 3.89 -35.44
CA ALA A 218 61.66 2.56 -34.90
C ALA A 218 62.94 1.93 -35.56
N PRO A 219 63.36 0.63 -35.40
CA PRO A 219 62.69 -0.55 -34.79
C PRO A 219 63.59 -1.65 -34.11
N GLY A 220 62.95 -2.63 -33.45
CA GLY A 220 63.24 -4.07 -33.68
C GLY A 220 64.11 -4.89 -32.69
N GLY A 221 63.62 -6.10 -32.35
CA GLY A 221 64.35 -7.25 -31.76
C GLY A 221 64.24 -7.35 -30.23
N GLY A 222 63.84 -8.44 -29.57
CA GLY A 222 64.01 -9.87 -29.83
C GLY A 222 64.94 -10.48 -28.76
N MET A 223 64.57 -11.61 -28.13
CA MET A 223 65.22 -12.34 -27.01
C MET A 223 64.79 -11.88 -25.59
N GLY A 224 64.55 -12.74 -24.58
CA GLY A 224 64.76 -14.18 -24.46
C GLY A 224 64.19 -14.71 -23.13
N MET A 225 64.07 -16.04 -23.08
CA MET A 225 63.56 -16.92 -22.02
C MET A 225 64.29 -16.82 -20.65
N GLY A 226 63.65 -17.30 -19.58
CA GLY A 226 64.38 -17.95 -18.49
C GLY A 226 63.78 -17.89 -17.07
N GLN A 227 62.94 -18.88 -16.75
CA GLN A 227 62.68 -19.56 -15.47
C GLN A 227 63.26 -19.07 -14.11
N ASN A 228 62.36 -19.20 -13.11
CA ASN A 228 62.51 -19.67 -11.72
C ASN A 228 63.68 -19.19 -10.84
N PHE A 229 63.37 -18.59 -9.68
CA PHE A 229 63.37 -19.30 -8.38
C PHE A 229 62.92 -18.36 -7.24
N ASN A 230 62.31 -18.98 -6.23
CA ASN A 230 61.86 -18.44 -4.93
C ASN A 230 63.02 -17.80 -4.13
N PRO A 231 62.75 -16.93 -3.14
CA PRO A 231 62.92 -17.44 -1.77
C PRO A 231 61.90 -16.95 -0.73
N SER A 232 61.73 -17.85 0.23
CA SER A 232 61.17 -17.79 1.57
C SER A 232 61.61 -16.63 2.48
N GLY A 233 60.73 -16.27 3.44
CA GLY A 233 61.10 -15.83 4.79
C GLY A 233 60.27 -14.68 5.37
N SER A 234 59.45 -14.99 6.40
CA SER A 234 59.20 -14.23 7.67
C SER A 234 59.04 -12.70 7.61
N ASP A 235 58.16 -12.00 8.32
CA ASP A 235 57.24 -12.19 9.45
C ASP A 235 56.58 -10.79 9.67
N TYR A 236 55.58 -10.72 10.55
CA TYR A 236 54.96 -9.55 11.22
C TYR A 236 53.46 -9.33 10.96
N GLY A 237 52.67 -9.74 11.96
CA GLY A 237 51.77 -8.81 12.64
C GLY A 237 50.27 -8.97 12.40
N GLN A 238 49.67 -10.01 12.98
CA GLN A 238 48.22 -10.08 13.21
C GLN A 238 47.76 -8.98 14.17
N ILE A 239 46.73 -8.22 13.78
CA ILE A 239 45.74 -7.66 14.71
C ILE A 239 44.38 -8.19 14.27
N GLN A 240 43.82 -9.10 15.07
CA GLN A 240 42.49 -9.66 14.91
C GLN A 240 41.45 -8.65 15.42
N MET A 241 40.43 -8.35 14.61
CA MET A 241 39.14 -7.87 15.09
C MET A 241 38.09 -8.89 14.66
N ASN A 242 37.55 -9.59 15.66
CA ASN A 242 36.50 -10.58 15.56
C ASN A 242 35.20 -9.95 15.05
N ASN A 243 34.57 -10.56 14.03
CA ASN A 243 33.20 -10.26 13.62
C ASN A 243 32.37 -11.57 13.62
N PRO A 244 31.33 -11.72 14.45
CA PRO A 244 30.72 -13.02 14.73
C PRO A 244 29.45 -13.31 13.91
N TYR A 245 29.48 -13.15 12.59
CA TYR A 245 28.39 -13.59 11.70
C TYR A 245 28.94 -14.11 10.36
N MET A 246 29.58 -15.27 10.38
CA MET A 246 29.90 -16.05 9.17
C MET A 246 30.02 -17.53 9.55
N THR A 247 28.89 -18.21 9.71
CA THR A 247 28.86 -19.68 9.65
C THR A 247 27.54 -20.15 9.04
N GLN A 248 27.45 -20.14 7.71
CA GLN A 248 26.68 -21.13 6.95
C GLN A 248 27.40 -21.37 5.61
N PRO A 249 27.56 -22.64 5.16
CA PRO A 249 28.22 -22.95 3.90
C PRO A 249 27.27 -22.77 2.71
N GLU A 250 27.77 -22.11 1.67
CA GLU A 250 27.12 -21.86 0.37
C GLU A 250 27.24 -23.10 -0.55
N PRO A 251 26.21 -23.48 -1.33
CA PRO A 251 26.29 -24.60 -2.27
C PRO A 251 27.00 -24.20 -3.58
N GLU A 252 27.88 -25.09 -4.07
CA GLU A 252 28.63 -24.96 -5.33
C GLU A 252 27.71 -24.84 -6.56
N LEU A 253 27.92 -23.80 -7.37
CA LEU A 253 27.35 -23.67 -8.72
C LEU A 253 28.41 -24.01 -9.77
N GLU A 254 28.03 -24.88 -10.72
CA GLU A 254 28.86 -25.26 -11.88
C GLU A 254 29.12 -24.10 -12.86
N PRO A 255 30.26 -24.09 -13.58
CA PRO A 255 30.67 -22.95 -14.41
C PRO A 255 29.96 -22.89 -15.76
N ALA A 256 29.43 -21.71 -16.11
CA ALA A 256 28.91 -21.39 -17.45
C ALA A 256 30.05 -21.14 -18.48
N PRO A 257 29.84 -21.44 -19.78
CA PRO A 257 30.90 -21.44 -20.79
C PRO A 257 31.30 -20.05 -21.30
N SER A 258 32.59 -19.89 -21.62
CA SER A 258 33.22 -18.66 -22.07
C SER A 258 32.93 -18.30 -23.54
N ILE A 259 32.55 -17.06 -23.83
CA ILE A 259 32.56 -16.48 -25.19
C ILE A 259 33.61 -15.37 -25.30
N LYS A 260 34.42 -15.48 -26.36
CA LYS A 260 35.63 -14.70 -26.65
C LYS A 260 35.33 -13.26 -27.10
N LYS A 261 36.14 -12.33 -26.61
CA LYS A 261 36.25 -10.93 -27.06
C LYS A 261 36.81 -10.82 -28.48
N LYS A 262 36.24 -9.93 -29.31
CA LYS A 262 36.95 -9.25 -30.41
C LYS A 262 36.43 -7.80 -30.49
N GLY A 263 37.34 -6.84 -30.35
CA GLY A 263 37.05 -5.41 -30.36
C GLY A 263 37.01 -4.79 -31.75
N MET A 264 36.63 -3.51 -31.81
CA MET A 264 37.01 -2.55 -32.85
C MET A 264 36.98 -1.13 -32.29
N THR A 265 37.97 -0.37 -32.70
CA THR A 265 38.42 0.96 -32.28
C THR A 265 37.61 2.12 -32.89
N LEU A 266 37.70 3.25 -32.17
CA LEU A 266 37.07 4.56 -32.35
C LEU A 266 37.47 5.31 -33.65
N GLY A 267 36.53 6.11 -34.16
CA GLY A 267 36.76 7.23 -35.06
C GLY A 267 36.21 8.54 -34.47
N ASN A 268 37.09 9.53 -34.30
CA ASN A 268 36.87 10.89 -33.84
C ASN A 268 35.82 11.68 -34.65
N SER A 269 35.03 12.54 -33.99
CA SER A 269 35.03 14.00 -34.24
C SER A 269 33.95 14.76 -33.46
N GLY A 270 34.36 15.82 -32.76
CA GLY A 270 33.72 17.14 -32.88
C GLY A 270 32.52 17.48 -31.98
N ALA A 271 32.82 18.14 -30.86
CA ALA A 271 31.85 18.95 -30.11
C ALA A 271 31.51 20.26 -30.86
N LYS A 272 30.21 20.57 -31.01
CA LYS A 272 29.55 21.90 -30.80
C LYS A 272 28.15 21.94 -31.46
N ASN A 273 27.24 22.69 -30.83
CA ASN A 273 25.87 23.10 -31.24
C ASN A 273 24.68 22.20 -30.85
N LYS A 274 24.10 22.45 -29.67
CA LYS A 274 22.84 21.86 -29.17
C LYS A 274 21.67 22.85 -29.03
N ASN A 275 21.61 23.92 -29.85
CA ASN A 275 20.51 24.90 -29.80
C ASN A 275 19.73 25.07 -31.13
N SER A 276 19.79 24.11 -32.05
CA SER A 276 19.12 24.23 -33.37
C SER A 276 17.95 23.26 -33.61
N PHE A 277 17.62 22.37 -32.66
CA PHE A 277 16.58 21.36 -32.86
C PHE A 277 15.23 21.73 -32.20
N LEU A 278 15.26 22.38 -31.04
CA LEU A 278 14.05 22.84 -30.34
C LEU A 278 13.32 23.98 -31.07
N ASN A 279 14.03 24.79 -31.87
CA ASN A 279 13.44 25.85 -32.68
C ASN A 279 12.80 25.35 -34.00
N ALA A 280 13.01 24.07 -34.37
CA ALA A 280 12.40 23.48 -35.55
C ALA A 280 11.03 22.84 -35.25
N MET A 281 10.78 22.43 -34.00
CA MET A 281 9.54 21.76 -33.61
C MET A 281 8.40 22.75 -33.27
N VAL A 282 8.73 23.99 -32.91
CA VAL A 282 7.76 25.09 -32.69
C VAL A 282 7.18 25.61 -34.01
N LYS A 283 7.73 25.19 -35.16
CA LYS A 283 7.36 25.70 -36.49
C LYS A 283 6.37 24.81 -37.25
N GLU A 284 5.92 23.68 -36.68
CA GLU A 284 4.95 22.77 -37.31
C GLU A 284 3.53 22.80 -36.72
N ASP A 285 3.29 23.40 -35.55
CA ASP A 285 1.93 23.55 -35.01
C ASP A 285 1.37 24.96 -35.27
N ASN A 286 0.59 25.05 -36.34
CA ASN A 286 0.06 26.25 -36.97
C ASN A 286 -1.14 26.84 -36.18
N LEU A 287 -0.89 27.53 -35.06
CA LEU A 287 -1.94 28.28 -34.32
C LEU A 287 -1.49 29.73 -34.05
N ALA A 288 -2.12 30.65 -34.79
CA ALA A 288 -1.88 32.09 -34.72
C ALA A 288 -2.45 32.74 -33.43
N PRO A 289 -1.84 33.83 -32.92
CA PRO A 289 -2.31 34.51 -31.72
C PRO A 289 -3.36 35.59 -32.07
N LEU A 290 -4.55 35.51 -31.49
CA LEU A 290 -5.46 36.66 -31.40
C LEU A 290 -5.45 37.22 -29.97
N SER A 291 -4.89 38.42 -29.87
CA SER A 291 -4.99 39.31 -28.73
C SER A 291 -6.41 39.83 -28.57
N ASN A 292 -7.02 39.65 -27.40
CA ASN A 292 -7.99 40.61 -26.88
C ASN A 292 -7.90 40.67 -25.36
N ALA A 293 -7.47 41.83 -24.87
CA ALA A 293 -7.41 42.17 -23.46
C ALA A 293 -8.84 42.42 -22.93
N ARG A 294 -9.26 41.63 -21.93
CA ARG A 294 -10.28 42.03 -20.95
C ARG A 294 -9.88 41.54 -19.57
N LYS A 295 -9.77 42.48 -18.64
CA LYS A 295 -9.56 42.29 -17.21
C LYS A 295 -10.73 41.50 -16.61
N ALA A 296 -10.41 40.49 -15.81
CA ALA A 296 -11.26 39.89 -14.79
C ALA A 296 -10.37 39.47 -13.59
N PRO A 297 -10.90 39.50 -12.35
CA PRO A 297 -10.13 39.79 -11.14
C PRO A 297 -9.32 38.60 -10.60
N ALA A 298 -8.31 38.93 -9.80
CA ALA A 298 -7.42 38.01 -9.11
C ALA A 298 -8.19 37.06 -8.18
N ALA A 299 -8.21 35.78 -8.52
CA ALA A 299 -8.47 34.71 -7.56
C ALA A 299 -7.18 34.46 -6.78
N ALA A 300 -7.25 34.65 -5.46
CA ALA A 300 -6.17 34.36 -4.55
C ALA A 300 -5.71 32.91 -4.71
N ALA A 301 -4.42 32.71 -4.96
CA ALA A 301 -3.79 31.41 -4.88
C ALA A 301 -3.97 30.90 -3.45
N VAL A 302 -4.84 29.91 -3.27
CA VAL A 302 -4.88 29.11 -2.07
C VAL A 302 -3.58 28.31 -2.08
N ALA A 303 -2.64 28.74 -1.25
CA ALA A 303 -1.41 28.02 -1.02
C ALA A 303 -1.75 26.57 -0.69
N ALA A 304 -1.14 25.64 -1.42
CA ALA A 304 -1.17 24.23 -1.09
C ALA A 304 -0.78 24.09 0.39
N ALA A 305 -1.75 23.62 1.19
CA ALA A 305 -1.53 23.37 2.59
C ALA A 305 -0.42 22.33 2.72
N SER A 306 0.74 22.78 3.19
CA SER A 306 1.77 21.93 3.74
C SER A 306 1.12 20.98 4.75
N SER A 307 1.30 19.68 4.59
CA SER A 307 0.94 18.66 5.57
C SER A 307 1.50 19.09 6.93
N SER A 308 0.63 19.59 7.82
CA SER A 308 1.01 19.97 9.17
C SER A 308 1.56 18.72 9.86
N SER A 309 2.81 18.77 10.32
CA SER A 309 3.34 17.83 11.31
C SER A 309 2.28 17.62 12.40
N PRO A 310 2.06 16.39 12.90
CA PRO A 310 1.15 16.19 14.01
C PRO A 310 1.52 17.14 15.15
N ALA A 311 0.57 17.99 15.57
CA ALA A 311 0.85 19.04 16.55
C ALA A 311 1.23 18.47 17.94
N THR A 312 1.00 17.18 18.18
CA THR A 312 1.21 16.50 19.45
C THR A 312 2.18 15.31 19.32
N PRO A 313 3.02 15.04 20.33
CA PRO A 313 3.90 13.87 20.36
C PRO A 313 3.22 12.51 20.21
N VAL A 314 1.95 12.42 20.60
CA VAL A 314 1.16 11.19 20.58
C VAL A 314 -0.16 11.42 19.85
N SER A 315 -0.57 10.47 19.03
CA SER A 315 -1.92 10.38 18.47
C SER A 315 -2.58 9.08 18.91
N ILE A 316 -3.79 9.18 19.44
CA ILE A 316 -4.60 8.05 19.88
C ILE A 316 -5.81 7.96 18.95
N LEU A 317 -6.08 6.75 18.47
CA LEU A 317 -7.27 6.41 17.72
C LEU A 317 -8.10 5.39 18.52
N ILE A 318 -9.33 5.75 18.83
CA ILE A 318 -10.36 4.85 19.37
C ILE A 318 -11.28 4.54 18.19
N GLU A 319 -11.22 3.31 17.72
CA GLU A 319 -12.02 2.83 16.59
C GLU A 319 -12.99 1.75 17.07
N GLU A 320 -14.25 1.85 16.69
CA GLU A 320 -15.26 0.79 16.84
C GLU A 320 -15.87 0.39 15.50
N LYS A 321 -16.09 -0.90 15.35
CA LYS A 321 -16.82 -1.51 14.24
C LYS A 321 -18.07 -2.18 14.78
N ILE A 322 -19.22 -1.81 14.23
CA ILE A 322 -20.52 -2.33 14.63
C ILE A 322 -21.02 -3.30 13.56
N SER A 323 -21.44 -4.50 13.97
CA SER A 323 -22.16 -5.46 13.15
C SER A 323 -23.50 -5.76 13.80
N VAL A 324 -24.61 -5.45 13.12
CA VAL A 324 -25.98 -5.61 13.63
C VAL A 324 -26.83 -6.32 12.58
N ALA A 325 -27.59 -7.31 13.03
CA ALA A 325 -28.70 -7.91 12.29
C ALA A 325 -30.00 -7.70 13.06
N LEU A 326 -30.95 -7.02 12.43
CA LEU A 326 -32.31 -6.82 12.91
C LEU A 326 -33.25 -7.77 12.19
N ASN A 327 -34.36 -8.13 12.83
CA ASN A 327 -35.51 -8.72 12.15
C ASN A 327 -36.46 -7.63 11.62
N ARG A 328 -37.54 -8.05 10.94
CA ARG A 328 -38.53 -7.15 10.32
C ARG A 328 -39.20 -6.18 11.27
N GLU A 329 -39.39 -6.60 12.51
CA GLU A 329 -39.98 -5.81 13.59
C GLU A 329 -38.95 -4.96 14.34
N GLY A 330 -37.74 -4.82 13.78
CA GLY A 330 -36.64 -4.01 14.31
C GLY A 330 -35.98 -4.56 15.58
N ALA A 331 -36.33 -5.78 16.00
CA ALA A 331 -35.68 -6.44 17.11
C ALA A 331 -34.27 -6.92 16.72
N VAL A 332 -33.33 -6.77 17.64
CA VAL A 332 -31.93 -7.14 17.43
C VAL A 332 -31.77 -8.65 17.55
N GLU A 333 -31.51 -9.34 16.43
CA GLU A 333 -31.19 -10.77 16.42
C GLU A 333 -29.73 -11.03 16.82
N SER A 334 -28.82 -10.21 16.30
CA SER A 334 -27.41 -10.26 16.68
C SER A 334 -26.78 -8.88 16.62
N SER A 335 -25.89 -8.62 17.56
CA SER A 335 -25.14 -7.36 17.62
C SER A 335 -23.77 -7.61 18.22
N GLU A 336 -22.74 -7.28 17.45
CA GLU A 336 -21.34 -7.39 17.81
C GLU A 336 -20.64 -6.04 17.63
N ILE A 337 -19.89 -5.61 18.64
CA ILE A 337 -19.04 -4.42 18.55
C ILE A 337 -17.61 -4.87 18.74
N LYS A 338 -16.73 -4.51 17.82
CA LYS A 338 -15.28 -4.73 17.94
C LYS A 338 -14.59 -3.39 17.97
N GLY A 339 -13.87 -3.10 19.04
CA GLY A 339 -13.13 -1.85 19.16
C GLY A 339 -11.67 -2.02 19.52
N THR A 340 -10.88 -1.01 19.16
CA THR A 340 -9.44 -0.95 19.39
C THR A 340 -9.03 0.48 19.75
N LEU A 341 -8.22 0.61 20.79
CA LEU A 341 -7.46 1.81 21.11
C LEU A 341 -6.03 1.61 20.58
N SER A 342 -5.67 2.41 19.59
CA SER A 342 -4.35 2.42 18.95
C SER A 342 -3.59 3.70 19.28
N LEU A 343 -2.28 3.57 19.44
CA LEU A 343 -1.37 4.69 19.68
C LEU A 343 -0.36 4.80 18.53
N VAL A 344 -0.14 6.02 18.07
CA VAL A 344 0.97 6.40 17.18
C VAL A 344 1.87 7.36 17.96
N ALA A 345 3.15 7.02 18.06
CA ALA A 345 4.17 7.96 18.51
C ALA A 345 4.56 8.83 17.30
N ASN A 346 4.38 10.14 17.37
CA ASN A 346 4.68 11.06 16.27
C ASN A 346 6.14 11.51 16.28
N ASP A 347 6.78 11.48 17.44
CA ASP A 347 8.20 11.78 17.64
C ASP A 347 8.80 10.92 18.78
N ALA A 348 10.08 11.15 19.09
CA ALA A 348 10.80 10.42 20.13
C ALA A 348 10.22 10.62 21.54
N SER A 349 9.53 11.73 21.82
CA SER A 349 8.91 11.99 23.12
C SER A 349 7.62 11.19 23.32
N GLY A 350 6.96 10.79 22.22
CA GLY A 350 5.82 9.87 22.23
C GLY A 350 6.19 8.38 22.32
N ALA A 351 7.48 8.04 22.21
CA ALA A 351 7.93 6.65 22.16
C ALA A 351 7.84 5.93 23.51
N ASP A 352 8.10 6.60 24.63
CA ASP A 352 8.00 6.01 25.97
C ASP A 352 6.96 6.75 26.80
N VAL A 353 5.70 6.31 26.66
CA VAL A 353 4.54 6.91 27.33
C VAL A 353 3.67 5.86 28.01
N HIS A 354 2.96 6.30 29.04
CA HIS A 354 1.91 5.58 29.75
C HIS A 354 0.57 6.22 29.42
N VAL A 355 -0.40 5.43 28.97
CA VAL A 355 -1.76 5.88 28.68
C VAL A 355 -2.68 5.41 29.80
N ALA A 356 -3.22 6.33 30.57
CA ALA A 356 -4.21 6.04 31.60
C ALA A 356 -5.61 6.06 30.98
N VAL A 357 -6.41 5.03 31.26
CA VAL A 357 -7.82 4.94 30.89
C VAL A 357 -8.69 4.80 32.13
N ASN A 358 -9.94 5.23 32.05
CA ASN A 358 -10.91 5.03 33.13
C ASN A 358 -11.34 3.56 33.20
N ARG A 359 -10.57 2.76 33.93
CA ARG A 359 -10.81 1.32 34.05
C ARG A 359 -12.12 0.98 34.77
N ASP A 360 -12.52 1.77 35.76
CA ASP A 360 -13.72 1.49 36.54
C ASP A 360 -14.98 1.62 35.67
N ALA A 361 -15.01 2.60 34.75
CA ALA A 361 -16.06 2.71 33.74
C ALA A 361 -16.12 1.48 32.83
N LEU A 362 -14.98 0.93 32.41
CA LEU A 362 -14.92 -0.27 31.57
C LEU A 362 -15.38 -1.53 32.31
N LEU A 363 -15.07 -1.65 33.60
CA LEU A 363 -15.58 -2.75 34.44
C LEU A 363 -17.09 -2.66 34.67
N GLY A 364 -17.62 -1.44 34.75
CA GLY A 364 -19.05 -1.17 34.99
C GLY A 364 -19.97 -1.57 33.83
N MET A 365 -19.43 -1.90 32.65
CA MET A 365 -20.22 -2.21 31.45
C MET A 365 -21.04 -3.51 31.55
N GLY A 366 -20.70 -4.41 32.49
CA GLY A 366 -21.46 -5.62 32.74
C GLY A 366 -21.27 -6.72 31.68
N ALA A 367 -22.26 -7.62 31.58
CA ALA A 367 -22.18 -8.82 30.75
C ALA A 367 -22.13 -8.50 29.24
N GLY A 368 -21.39 -9.33 28.49
CA GLY A 368 -21.23 -9.20 27.04
C GLY A 368 -19.98 -8.44 26.60
N TRP A 369 -19.38 -7.63 27.48
CA TRP A 369 -18.14 -6.89 27.20
C TRP A 369 -16.89 -7.69 27.58
N THR A 370 -15.90 -7.66 26.70
CA THR A 370 -14.58 -8.29 26.90
C THR A 370 -13.49 -7.28 26.60
N PHE A 371 -12.41 -7.29 27.39
CA PHE A 371 -11.28 -6.38 27.22
C PHE A 371 -9.97 -7.17 27.20
N SER A 372 -9.11 -6.88 26.23
CA SER A 372 -7.82 -7.56 26.06
C SER A 372 -6.72 -6.56 25.74
N THR A 373 -5.60 -6.67 26.45
CA THR A 373 -4.41 -5.85 26.19
C THR A 373 -3.49 -6.56 25.19
N HIS A 374 -2.76 -5.78 24.40
CA HIS A 374 -1.78 -6.34 23.47
C HIS A 374 -0.67 -7.12 24.22
N PRO A 375 -0.10 -8.22 23.67
CA PRO A 375 0.90 -9.03 24.37
C PRO A 375 2.14 -8.27 24.88
N LYS A 376 2.50 -7.17 24.21
CA LYS A 376 3.60 -6.28 24.61
C LYS A 376 3.21 -5.25 25.69
N VAL A 377 1.94 -5.13 26.05
CA VAL A 377 1.46 -4.24 27.12
C VAL A 377 1.56 -4.95 28.47
N ASN A 378 1.94 -4.21 29.51
CA ASN A 378 1.99 -4.70 30.87
C ASN A 378 0.56 -4.89 31.41
N LYS A 379 0.06 -6.13 31.34
CA LYS A 379 -1.28 -6.49 31.83
C LYS A 379 -1.51 -6.12 33.30
N PRO A 380 -0.57 -6.34 34.24
CA PRO A 380 -0.77 -5.94 35.64
C PRO A 380 -0.99 -4.43 35.85
N SER A 381 -0.33 -3.55 35.09
CA SER A 381 -0.54 -2.09 35.23
C SER A 381 -1.92 -1.67 34.72
N TYR A 382 -2.42 -2.32 33.68
CA TYR A 382 -3.78 -2.12 33.22
C TYR A 382 -4.79 -2.62 34.26
N GLU A 383 -4.64 -3.85 34.75
CA GLU A 383 -5.60 -4.46 35.67
C GLU A 383 -5.68 -3.75 37.02
N LYS A 384 -4.56 -3.24 37.54
CA LYS A 384 -4.50 -2.59 38.86
C LYS A 384 -4.87 -1.11 38.83
N SER A 385 -4.47 -0.38 37.80
CA SER A 385 -4.56 1.10 37.79
C SER A 385 -5.05 1.69 36.47
N GLY A 386 -5.51 0.87 35.52
CA GLY A 386 -5.97 1.36 34.22
C GLY A 386 -4.85 1.96 33.37
N VAL A 387 -3.59 1.60 33.63
CA VAL A 387 -2.44 2.17 32.91
C VAL A 387 -1.93 1.21 31.83
N LEU A 388 -2.07 1.62 30.58
CA LEU A 388 -1.55 0.94 29.40
C LEU A 388 -0.12 1.42 29.12
N ARG A 389 0.85 0.51 29.26
CA ARG A 389 2.26 0.76 28.95
C ARG A 389 2.93 -0.49 28.38
N LEU A 390 4.00 -0.32 27.61
CA LEU A 390 4.77 -1.48 27.14
C LEU A 390 5.51 -2.16 28.31
N LYS A 391 5.70 -3.49 28.20
CA LYS A 391 6.46 -4.29 29.18
C LYS A 391 7.94 -3.94 29.15
N ALA A 392 8.47 -3.68 27.97
CA ALA A 392 9.84 -3.27 27.78
C ALA A 392 9.91 -1.73 27.80
N SER A 393 10.84 -1.18 28.57
CA SER A 393 11.16 0.25 28.59
C SER A 393 12.64 0.47 28.27
N GLY A 394 12.99 1.67 27.79
CA GLY A 394 14.35 2.06 27.42
C GLY A 394 14.55 2.37 25.93
N PRO A 395 15.76 2.82 25.53
CA PRO A 395 16.05 3.26 24.17
C PRO A 395 15.77 2.16 23.13
N GLY A 396 14.94 2.48 22.12
CA GLY A 396 14.56 1.55 21.06
C GLY A 396 13.54 0.46 21.45
N LYS A 397 13.05 0.44 22.70
CA LYS A 397 12.05 -0.53 23.19
C LYS A 397 10.64 0.04 23.39
N GLY A 398 10.47 1.34 23.14
CA GLY A 398 9.19 2.06 23.20
C GLY A 398 8.27 1.81 21.99
N PHE A 399 7.20 2.59 21.90
CA PHE A 399 6.32 2.63 20.75
C PHE A 399 7.11 3.07 19.50
N PRO A 400 6.92 2.38 18.35
CA PRO A 400 7.56 2.75 17.10
C PRO A 400 7.03 4.10 16.60
N VAL A 401 7.94 5.02 16.25
CA VAL A 401 7.59 6.32 15.70
C VAL A 401 6.95 6.15 14.32
N GLY A 402 5.84 6.85 14.08
CA GLY A 402 5.10 6.86 12.82
C GLY A 402 4.26 5.61 12.54
N ARG A 403 4.25 4.61 13.44
CA ARG A 403 3.51 3.36 13.24
C ARG A 403 2.42 3.18 14.29
N PRO A 404 1.16 2.92 13.90
CA PRO A 404 0.09 2.63 14.85
C PRO A 404 0.29 1.27 15.54
N VAL A 405 0.08 1.26 16.85
CA VAL A 405 0.10 0.07 17.69
C VAL A 405 -1.19 0.00 18.50
N GLY A 406 -2.00 -1.03 18.24
CA GLY A 406 -3.17 -1.34 19.08
C GLY A 406 -2.73 -1.82 20.45
N ILE A 407 -3.15 -1.13 21.52
CA ILE A 407 -2.72 -1.41 22.90
C ILE A 407 -3.83 -1.98 23.77
N LEU A 408 -5.09 -1.66 23.48
CA LEU A 408 -6.27 -2.22 24.13
C LEU A 408 -7.31 -2.56 23.06
N ARG A 409 -7.94 -3.73 23.18
CA ARG A 409 -9.06 -4.17 22.35
C ARG A 409 -10.24 -4.52 23.22
N TRP A 410 -11.44 -4.28 22.69
CA TRP A 410 -12.66 -4.75 23.32
C TRP A 410 -13.60 -5.40 22.30
N GLY A 411 -14.42 -6.29 22.81
CA GLY A 411 -15.50 -6.92 22.08
C GLY A 411 -16.76 -6.87 22.90
N TYR A 412 -17.89 -6.53 22.28
CA TYR A 412 -19.22 -6.68 22.85
C TYR A 412 -20.02 -7.68 22.02
N ASN A 413 -20.76 -8.55 22.69
CA ASN A 413 -21.81 -9.35 22.07
C ASN A 413 -23.06 -9.28 22.94
N GLY A 414 -24.15 -8.78 22.36
CA GLY A 414 -25.44 -8.65 23.03
C GLY A 414 -26.40 -7.73 22.27
N VAL A 415 -27.66 -7.72 22.70
CA VAL A 415 -28.77 -7.04 22.00
C VAL A 415 -28.72 -5.52 22.05
N ASN A 416 -27.92 -4.93 22.94
CA ASN A 416 -27.91 -3.47 23.12
C ASN A 416 -26.90 -2.74 22.20
N GLY A 417 -26.28 -3.40 21.23
CA GLY A 417 -25.24 -2.75 20.41
C GLY A 417 -25.76 -2.04 19.16
N ALA A 418 -27.05 -2.12 18.87
CA ALA A 418 -27.69 -1.39 17.78
C ALA A 418 -27.93 0.09 18.17
N PRO A 419 -27.36 1.08 17.46
CA PRO A 419 -27.69 2.50 17.63
C PRO A 419 -29.04 2.92 17.02
N LEU A 420 -29.57 2.17 16.04
CA LEU A 420 -30.75 2.51 15.25
C LEU A 420 -31.62 1.27 15.00
N THR A 421 -32.88 1.26 15.40
CA THR A 421 -33.82 0.20 15.00
C THR A 421 -34.64 0.66 13.81
N ILE A 422 -34.96 -0.27 12.92
CA ILE A 422 -35.76 0.01 11.72
C ILE A 422 -36.83 -1.07 11.61
N ASN A 423 -38.08 -0.63 11.49
CA ASN A 423 -39.25 -1.46 11.27
C ASN A 423 -39.73 -1.26 9.84
N CYS A 424 -40.14 -2.33 9.15
CA CYS A 424 -40.76 -2.23 7.84
C CYS A 424 -41.98 -3.13 7.72
N TRP A 425 -43.07 -2.54 7.24
CA TRP A 425 -44.36 -3.18 7.04
C TRP A 425 -44.80 -3.03 5.57
N PRO A 426 -44.46 -3.99 4.70
CA PRO A 426 -45.00 -4.06 3.34
C PRO A 426 -46.37 -4.79 3.34
N GLU A 427 -47.39 -4.15 2.77
CA GLU A 427 -48.77 -4.64 2.68
C GLU A 427 -49.24 -4.66 1.21
N GLU A 428 -49.78 -5.79 0.74
CA GLU A 428 -50.37 -5.91 -0.60
C GLU A 428 -51.84 -5.44 -0.59
N GLU A 429 -52.19 -4.47 -1.45
CA GLU A 429 -53.56 -3.91 -1.50
C GLU A 429 -54.50 -4.69 -2.44
N GLY A 430 -53.99 -5.73 -3.13
CA GLY A 430 -54.78 -6.59 -4.03
C GLY A 430 -55.10 -5.96 -5.40
N ASP A 431 -54.60 -4.76 -5.66
CA ASP A 431 -54.68 -4.03 -6.94
C ASP A 431 -53.40 -4.21 -7.78
N GLY A 432 -52.44 -5.01 -7.29
CA GLY A 432 -51.11 -5.19 -7.88
C GLY A 432 -50.06 -4.20 -7.39
N ASN A 433 -50.37 -3.40 -6.37
CA ASN A 433 -49.43 -2.55 -5.65
C ASN A 433 -49.17 -3.06 -4.22
N ILE A 434 -48.00 -2.69 -3.71
CA ILE A 434 -47.60 -2.87 -2.32
C ILE A 434 -47.41 -1.49 -1.71
N ASN A 435 -48.06 -1.25 -0.58
CA ASN A 435 -47.79 -0.11 0.27
C ASN A 435 -46.77 -0.50 1.33
N VAL A 436 -45.74 0.32 1.49
CA VAL A 436 -44.62 0.05 2.39
C VAL A 436 -44.49 1.20 3.37
N ASN A 437 -44.59 0.88 4.66
CA ASN A 437 -44.34 1.81 5.74
C ASN A 437 -43.05 1.42 6.49
N ILE A 438 -42.12 2.35 6.61
CA ILE A 438 -40.82 2.17 7.25
C ILE A 438 -40.64 3.23 8.30
N GLU A 439 -40.25 2.82 9.51
CA GLU A 439 -39.96 3.71 10.62
C GLU A 439 -38.57 3.41 11.17
N TYR A 440 -37.80 4.45 11.50
CA TYR A 440 -36.58 4.31 12.28
C TYR A 440 -36.75 4.91 13.68
N GLU A 441 -36.02 4.35 14.64
CA GLU A 441 -35.89 4.91 15.98
C GLU A 441 -34.43 4.81 16.47
N LEU A 442 -33.89 5.93 16.94
CA LEU A 442 -32.58 6.04 17.56
C LEU A 442 -32.67 5.50 18.98
N THR A 443 -32.01 4.38 19.24
CA THR A 443 -32.10 3.67 20.51
C THR A 443 -31.03 4.10 21.52
N ARG A 444 -30.07 4.93 21.09
CA ARG A 444 -28.90 5.33 21.86
C ARG A 444 -28.67 6.83 21.77
N ASP A 445 -28.14 7.39 22.86
CA ASP A 445 -27.72 8.79 22.90
C ASP A 445 -26.42 8.98 22.11
N MET A 446 -26.56 9.12 20.79
CA MET A 446 -25.45 9.30 19.84
C MET A 446 -25.92 10.13 18.66
N THR A 447 -24.96 10.75 17.97
CA THR A 447 -25.22 11.46 16.72
C THR A 447 -24.66 10.70 15.54
N LEU A 448 -25.56 10.18 14.70
CA LEU A 448 -25.22 9.55 13.43
C LEU A 448 -25.19 10.63 12.34
N THR A 449 -24.25 10.51 11.41
CA THR A 449 -24.04 11.46 10.31
C THR A 449 -24.01 10.71 8.99
N ASP A 450 -24.45 11.35 7.91
CA ASP A 450 -24.46 10.74 6.56
C ASP A 450 -25.13 9.36 6.58
N VAL A 451 -26.36 9.32 7.09
CA VAL A 451 -27.12 8.08 7.28
C VAL A 451 -27.86 7.74 6.00
N ASP A 452 -27.57 6.56 5.46
CA ASP A 452 -28.23 5.99 4.31
C ASP A 452 -28.89 4.66 4.69
N ILE A 453 -30.22 4.59 4.57
CA ILE A 453 -31.01 3.37 4.67
C ILE A 453 -31.35 2.93 3.25
N MET A 454 -30.69 1.88 2.77
CA MET A 454 -30.87 1.32 1.43
C MET A 454 -31.94 0.23 1.47
N ILE A 455 -33.03 0.48 0.76
CA ILE A 455 -34.23 -0.34 0.68
C ILE A 455 -34.32 -0.98 -0.71
N PRO A 456 -34.06 -2.29 -0.87
CA PRO A 456 -34.41 -3.01 -2.08
C PRO A 456 -35.89 -2.84 -2.43
N LEU A 457 -36.21 -2.70 -3.72
CA LEU A 457 -37.58 -2.51 -4.19
C LEU A 457 -38.13 -3.71 -4.96
N GLY A 458 -37.26 -4.64 -5.38
CA GLY A 458 -37.65 -5.79 -6.22
C GLY A 458 -38.01 -5.45 -7.67
N THR A 459 -38.06 -4.17 -8.03
CA THR A 459 -38.33 -3.66 -9.37
C THR A 459 -37.42 -2.47 -9.67
N ALA A 460 -37.31 -2.12 -10.96
CA ALA A 460 -36.67 -0.88 -11.42
C ALA A 460 -37.64 0.30 -11.51
N ASP A 461 -38.92 0.06 -11.24
CA ASP A 461 -39.96 1.11 -11.27
C ASP A 461 -39.80 2.06 -10.08
N PRO A 462 -40.02 3.37 -10.28
CA PRO A 462 -39.90 4.35 -9.21
C PRO A 462 -41.03 4.18 -8.17
N PRO A 463 -40.72 4.23 -6.87
CA PRO A 463 -41.73 4.22 -5.83
C PRO A 463 -42.52 5.54 -5.81
N SER A 464 -43.82 5.45 -5.56
CA SER A 464 -44.69 6.60 -5.37
C SER A 464 -44.70 6.99 -3.90
N ILE A 465 -43.88 7.99 -3.54
CA ILE A 465 -43.76 8.47 -2.15
C ILE A 465 -45.07 9.11 -1.69
N ILE A 466 -45.61 8.60 -0.58
CA ILE A 466 -46.82 9.08 0.09
C ILE A 466 -46.44 10.09 1.18
N SER A 467 -45.53 9.71 2.07
CA SER A 467 -45.01 10.55 3.14
C SER A 467 -43.53 10.23 3.40
N ILE A 468 -42.73 11.22 3.81
CA ILE A 468 -41.31 11.02 4.08
C ILE A 468 -40.77 12.08 5.04
N ASP A 469 -40.02 11.63 6.05
CA ASP A 469 -39.06 12.42 6.80
C ASP A 469 -37.68 12.29 6.15
N GLY A 470 -36.93 13.38 5.95
CA GLY A 470 -35.61 13.32 5.29
C GLY A 470 -35.69 13.34 3.76
N ASN A 471 -34.65 12.85 3.09
CA ASN A 471 -34.52 12.89 1.63
C ASN A 471 -34.49 11.47 1.06
N TYR A 472 -34.87 11.31 -0.22
CA TYR A 472 -34.72 10.02 -0.90
C TYR A 472 -34.09 10.15 -2.28
N LYS A 473 -33.53 9.04 -2.75
CA LYS A 473 -33.07 8.86 -4.12
C LYS A 473 -33.42 7.45 -4.61
N HIS A 474 -34.00 7.36 -5.79
CA HIS A 474 -34.26 6.08 -6.44
C HIS A 474 -33.09 5.67 -7.36
N ASP A 475 -32.54 4.48 -7.14
CA ASP A 475 -31.60 3.83 -8.04
C ASP A 475 -32.31 2.76 -8.87
N ALA A 476 -32.79 3.15 -10.06
CA ALA A 476 -33.47 2.24 -10.99
C ALA A 476 -32.56 1.10 -11.49
N ARG A 477 -31.23 1.26 -11.48
CA ARG A 477 -30.30 0.22 -11.93
C ARG A 477 -30.08 -0.83 -10.84
N GLY A 478 -29.98 -0.37 -9.60
CA GLY A 478 -29.86 -1.22 -8.42
C GLY A 478 -31.20 -1.81 -7.95
N GLY A 479 -32.33 -1.23 -8.40
CA GLY A 479 -33.67 -1.59 -7.94
C GLY A 479 -33.86 -1.28 -6.45
N ALA A 480 -33.40 -0.10 -6.01
CA ALA A 480 -33.39 0.28 -4.60
C ALA A 480 -33.76 1.76 -4.39
N LEU A 481 -34.39 2.05 -3.25
CA LEU A 481 -34.58 3.38 -2.70
C LEU A 481 -33.52 3.63 -1.63
N LEU A 482 -32.84 4.78 -1.72
CA LEU A 482 -31.95 5.26 -0.68
C LEU A 482 -32.69 6.32 0.12
N TRP A 483 -32.89 6.07 1.42
CA TRP A 483 -33.50 7.00 2.36
C TRP A 483 -32.39 7.64 3.21
N HIS A 484 -32.22 8.95 3.06
CA HIS A 484 -31.03 9.69 3.46
C HIS A 484 -31.30 10.77 4.50
N PHE A 485 -30.41 10.87 5.49
CA PHE A 485 -30.34 11.93 6.48
C PHE A 485 -28.90 12.44 6.66
N ASP A 486 -28.69 13.76 6.58
CA ASP A 486 -27.39 14.36 6.89
C ASP A 486 -26.96 14.04 8.34
N THR A 487 -27.92 14.02 9.26
CA THR A 487 -27.70 13.73 10.69
C THR A 487 -28.96 13.16 11.33
N ILE A 488 -28.78 12.12 12.17
CA ILE A 488 -29.80 11.59 13.08
C ILE A 488 -29.26 11.74 14.51
N GLY A 489 -30.02 12.40 15.38
CA GLY A 489 -29.68 12.60 16.78
C GLY A 489 -30.93 12.91 17.61
N ALA A 490 -30.74 13.48 18.80
CA ALA A 490 -31.83 13.73 19.74
C ALA A 490 -32.98 14.61 19.19
N SER A 491 -32.69 15.50 18.22
CA SER A 491 -33.70 16.37 17.60
C SER A 491 -34.63 15.67 16.60
N ASN A 492 -34.22 14.52 16.08
CA ASN A 492 -34.92 13.72 15.07
C ASN A 492 -34.71 12.23 15.34
N ALA A 493 -34.92 11.84 16.59
CA ALA A 493 -34.66 10.49 17.09
C ALA A 493 -35.57 9.43 16.44
N SER A 494 -36.66 9.83 15.78
CA SER A 494 -37.46 8.94 14.94
C SER A 494 -37.81 9.62 13.62
N GLY A 495 -38.18 8.81 12.64
CA GLY A 495 -38.67 9.27 11.34
C GLY A 495 -39.37 8.15 10.58
N SER A 496 -40.17 8.54 9.61
CA SER A 496 -41.07 7.67 8.86
C SER A 496 -40.95 7.86 7.35
N LEU A 497 -41.18 6.79 6.59
CA LEU A 497 -41.23 6.76 5.14
C LEU A 497 -42.37 5.84 4.70
N GLU A 498 -43.28 6.38 3.91
CA GLU A 498 -44.41 5.65 3.34
C GLU A 498 -44.41 5.82 1.82
N PHE A 499 -44.49 4.71 1.09
CA PHE A 499 -44.61 4.73 -0.37
C PHE A 499 -45.41 3.56 -0.91
N SER A 500 -45.90 3.71 -2.13
CA SER A 500 -46.56 2.66 -2.91
C SER A 500 -45.70 2.25 -4.10
N ILE A 501 -45.64 0.97 -4.42
CA ILE A 501 -44.87 0.45 -5.56
C ILE A 501 -45.58 -0.73 -6.24
N PRO A 502 -45.53 -0.86 -7.59
CA PRO A 502 -46.08 -2.02 -8.27
C PRO A 502 -45.36 -3.30 -7.87
N GLY A 503 -46.11 -4.35 -7.54
CA GLY A 503 -45.55 -5.64 -7.14
C GLY A 503 -46.52 -6.50 -6.35
N ASN A 504 -46.09 -7.73 -6.08
CA ASN A 504 -46.83 -8.70 -5.25
C ASN A 504 -45.90 -9.55 -4.36
N ASN A 505 -44.63 -9.15 -4.24
CA ASN A 505 -43.64 -9.85 -3.44
C ASN A 505 -43.14 -8.95 -2.30
N THR A 506 -43.73 -9.09 -1.12
CA THR A 506 -43.33 -8.36 0.10
C THR A 506 -41.94 -8.76 0.61
N GLU A 507 -41.41 -9.91 0.18
CA GLU A 507 -40.05 -10.34 0.52
C GLU A 507 -38.98 -9.57 -0.26
N ALA A 508 -39.36 -8.87 -1.33
CA ALA A 508 -38.41 -8.19 -2.20
C ALA A 508 -37.76 -6.96 -1.55
N PHE A 509 -38.31 -6.49 -0.43
CA PHE A 509 -37.80 -5.35 0.32
C PHE A 509 -36.63 -5.72 1.24
N PHE A 510 -36.39 -7.01 1.50
CA PHE A 510 -35.40 -7.45 2.46
C PHE A 510 -34.19 -8.12 1.78
N PRO A 511 -32.98 -8.02 2.37
CA PRO A 511 -32.66 -7.24 3.57
C PRO A 511 -32.39 -5.76 3.29
N PHE A 512 -32.75 -4.87 4.22
CA PHE A 512 -32.26 -3.48 4.21
C PHE A 512 -30.78 -3.44 4.59
N ALA A 513 -30.05 -2.48 4.05
CA ALA A 513 -28.70 -2.16 4.49
C ALA A 513 -28.65 -0.73 5.03
N VAL A 514 -27.97 -0.52 6.16
CA VAL A 514 -27.78 0.80 6.75
C VAL A 514 -26.30 1.16 6.76
N SER A 515 -26.00 2.38 6.31
CA SER A 515 -24.68 2.99 6.42
C SER A 515 -24.80 4.30 7.17
N PHE A 516 -23.79 4.63 7.98
CA PHE A 516 -23.69 5.90 8.69
C PHE A 516 -22.25 6.13 9.13
N GLY A 517 -21.86 7.39 9.30
CA GLY A 517 -20.69 7.79 10.08
C GLY A 517 -21.08 8.13 11.51
N CYS A 518 -20.26 7.74 12.49
CA CYS A 518 -20.46 8.14 13.88
C CYS A 518 -19.12 8.48 14.55
N ARG A 519 -19.10 9.54 15.35
CA ARG A 519 -17.92 9.94 16.16
C ARG A 519 -18.04 9.54 17.63
N ASP A 520 -19.24 9.17 18.04
CA ASP A 520 -19.53 8.61 19.35
C ASP A 520 -19.24 7.10 19.33
N VAL A 521 -18.66 6.59 20.41
CA VAL A 521 -18.34 5.17 20.58
C VAL A 521 -19.18 4.61 21.72
N LEU A 522 -19.62 3.36 21.59
CA LEU A 522 -20.46 2.68 22.58
C LEU A 522 -19.66 2.28 23.82
N CYS A 523 -18.39 1.89 23.63
CA CYS A 523 -17.48 1.70 24.75
C CYS A 523 -17.11 3.06 25.36
N PRO A 524 -17.33 3.30 26.66
CA PRO A 524 -16.98 4.54 27.35
C PRO A 524 -15.47 4.59 27.66
N VAL A 525 -14.65 4.13 26.72
CA VAL A 525 -13.20 4.22 26.83
C VAL A 525 -12.79 5.67 26.65
N ASP A 526 -12.17 6.20 27.70
CA ASP A 526 -11.69 7.56 27.71
C ASP A 526 -10.24 7.63 28.21
N ILE A 527 -9.49 8.58 27.66
CA ILE A 527 -8.08 8.79 27.98
C ILE A 527 -8.01 9.81 29.10
N SER A 528 -7.69 9.36 30.31
CA SER A 528 -7.61 10.24 31.47
C SER A 528 -6.30 11.02 31.52
N ALA A 529 -5.18 10.41 31.09
CA ALA A 529 -3.89 11.07 31.00
C ALA A 529 -2.93 10.31 30.08
N VAL A 530 -1.99 11.05 29.49
CA VAL A 530 -0.78 10.49 28.86
C VAL A 530 0.43 11.08 29.55
N THR A 531 1.31 10.23 30.07
CA THR A 531 2.52 10.66 30.81
C THR A 531 3.77 9.99 30.27
N SER A 532 4.91 10.67 30.39
CA SER A 532 6.22 10.12 30.01
C SER A 532 6.58 8.95 30.92
N GLY A 533 7.05 7.85 30.33
CA GLY A 533 7.53 6.68 31.07
C GLY A 533 8.77 6.97 31.92
N ALA A 534 9.60 7.94 31.49
CA ALA A 534 10.84 8.31 32.16
C ALA A 534 10.64 9.36 33.26
N SER A 535 9.88 10.43 33.00
CA SER A 535 9.74 11.56 33.93
C SER A 535 8.41 11.59 34.68
N GLY A 536 7.40 10.83 34.25
CA GLY A 536 6.04 10.89 34.79
C GLY A 536 5.27 12.17 34.45
N VAL A 537 5.88 13.09 33.69
CA VAL A 537 5.27 14.38 33.30
C VAL A 537 4.24 14.17 32.19
N SER A 538 3.19 15.00 32.17
CA SER A 538 2.17 14.97 31.12
C SER A 538 2.75 15.23 29.74
N VAL A 539 2.32 14.44 28.75
CA VAL A 539 2.71 14.54 27.35
C VAL A 539 1.49 14.97 26.54
N GLY A 540 1.65 15.92 25.62
CA GLY A 540 0.57 16.35 24.74
C GLY A 540 0.12 15.22 23.80
N TYR A 541 -1.19 15.06 23.65
CA TYR A 541 -1.77 14.02 22.79
C TYR A 541 -3.03 14.51 22.10
N ALA A 542 -3.34 13.90 20.95
CA ALA A 542 -4.60 14.07 20.24
C ALA A 542 -5.37 12.75 20.29
N VAL A 543 -6.70 12.81 20.47
CA VAL A 543 -7.59 11.64 20.44
C VAL A 543 -8.58 11.81 19.30
N ASN A 544 -8.67 10.80 18.45
CA ASN A 544 -9.72 10.68 17.45
C ASN A 544 -10.61 9.48 17.79
N ARG A 545 -11.93 9.64 17.61
CA ARG A 545 -12.94 8.61 17.85
C ARG A 545 -13.71 8.38 16.56
N VAL A 546 -13.83 7.12 16.16
CA VAL A 546 -14.53 6.73 14.95
C VAL A 546 -15.31 5.46 15.22
N CYS A 547 -16.58 5.47 14.86
CA CYS A 547 -17.47 4.33 14.90
C CYS A 547 -18.01 4.09 13.47
N ILE A 548 -17.86 2.85 13.00
CA ILE A 548 -18.14 2.46 11.61
C ILE A 548 -19.09 1.25 11.61
N PRO A 549 -20.22 1.29 10.89
CA PRO A 549 -20.98 0.08 10.61
C PRO A 549 -20.20 -0.80 9.63
N GLU A 550 -19.78 -1.98 10.07
CA GLU A 550 -19.15 -3.00 9.21
C GLU A 550 -20.21 -3.83 8.47
N SER A 551 -21.33 -4.12 9.15
CA SER A 551 -22.50 -4.76 8.56
C SER A 551 -23.73 -4.36 9.36
N TYR A 552 -24.67 -3.65 8.76
CA TYR A 552 -25.93 -3.27 9.41
C TYR A 552 -27.09 -3.67 8.50
N GLN A 553 -27.80 -4.72 8.89
CA GLN A 553 -28.84 -5.30 8.05
C GLN A 553 -30.12 -5.55 8.83
N CYS A 554 -31.25 -5.42 8.16
CA CYS A 554 -32.56 -5.80 8.66
C CYS A 554 -33.16 -6.84 7.71
N ALA A 555 -33.46 -8.04 8.23
CA ALA A 555 -33.73 -9.25 7.48
C ALA A 555 -35.23 -9.55 7.29
#